data_AF-A0AAU5F524-F1
#
_entry.id   AF-A0AAU5F524-F1
#
_cell.length_a   1.000
_cell.length_b   1.000
_cell.length_c   1.000
_cell.angle_alpha   90.00
_cell.angle_beta   90.00
_cell.angle_gamma   90.00
#
_symmetry.space_group_name_H-M   'P 1'
#
loop_
_entity.id
_entity.type
_entity.pdbx_description
1 polymer ?
#
loop_
_entity_poly.entity_id
_entity_poly.type
_entity_poly.pdbx_seq_one_letter_code
_entity_poly.pdbx_strand_id
1 'polypeptide(L)'
;MSHPRLPSTESAVAAIREVAREHHLAVEVTDDIGADRSSRRSSAGAFAVLDPDGSLPHEAFVELGGSPAVTVQLFTEDDAKITVDGVEFNDVPRDAVPAFLRSVYGDLAYVKGRFFPPGWWLVVPLPGDETYKELVLGGTLTPWLSGHVRAKS
;
A
#
# COMPACT_ATOMS: atom_id res chain seq x y z
N MET A 1 -0.27 0.06 -20.03
CA MET A 1 -1.30 -1.00 -20.16
C MET A 1 -2.16 -0.94 -18.91
N SER A 2 -3.47 -1.18 -19.00
CA SER A 2 -4.36 -1.14 -17.84
C SER A 2 -4.08 -2.35 -16.94
N HIS A 3 -3.92 -2.13 -15.64
CA HIS A 3 -3.92 -3.24 -14.67
C HIS A 3 -5.26 -4.00 -14.76
N PRO A 4 -5.30 -5.30 -14.37
CA PRO A 4 -6.55 -6.04 -14.28
C PRO A 4 -7.55 -5.29 -13.41
N ARG A 5 -8.76 -5.05 -13.91
CA ARG A 5 -9.78 -4.32 -13.15
C ARG A 5 -10.28 -5.13 -11.96
N LEU A 6 -10.33 -4.50 -10.79
CA LEU A 6 -10.78 -5.05 -9.52
C LEU A 6 -12.06 -4.31 -9.11
N PRO A 7 -13.24 -4.76 -9.58
CA PRO A 7 -14.48 -4.01 -9.50
C PRO A 7 -15.05 -3.87 -8.08
N SER A 8 -14.45 -4.54 -7.09
CA SER A 8 -14.86 -4.48 -5.69
C SER A 8 -13.65 -4.59 -4.75
N THR A 9 -13.81 -4.11 -3.53
CA THR A 9 -12.85 -4.30 -2.43
C THR A 9 -12.52 -5.78 -2.24
N GLU A 10 -13.52 -6.67 -2.27
CA GLU A 10 -13.34 -8.12 -2.15
C GLU A 10 -12.44 -8.68 -3.27
N SER A 11 -12.64 -8.24 -4.52
CA SER A 11 -11.81 -8.64 -5.65
C SER A 11 -10.36 -8.23 -5.45
N ALA A 12 -10.13 -7.04 -4.88
CA ALA A 12 -8.79 -6.56 -4.56
C ALA A 12 -8.15 -7.33 -3.40
N VAL A 13 -8.89 -7.61 -2.32
CA VAL A 13 -8.42 -8.46 -1.22
C VAL A 13 -8.04 -9.86 -1.73
N ALA A 14 -8.85 -10.46 -2.60
CA ALA A 14 -8.55 -11.75 -3.20
C ALA A 14 -7.23 -11.72 -4.00
N ALA A 15 -7.03 -10.67 -4.81
CA ALA A 15 -5.79 -10.49 -5.56
C ALA A 15 -4.58 -10.25 -4.63
N ILE A 16 -4.73 -9.52 -3.54
CA ILE A 16 -3.66 -9.32 -2.53
C ILE A 16 -3.31 -10.66 -1.86
N ARG A 17 -4.31 -11.48 -1.51
CA ARG A 17 -4.08 -12.82 -0.94
C ARG A 17 -3.34 -13.74 -1.91
N GLU A 18 -3.59 -13.61 -3.21
CA GLU A 18 -2.82 -14.34 -4.23
C GLU A 18 -1.34 -13.93 -4.20
N VAL A 19 -1.04 -12.63 -4.19
CA VAL A 19 0.35 -12.13 -4.09
C VAL A 19 1.00 -12.61 -2.78
N ALA A 20 0.27 -12.56 -1.65
CA ALA A 20 0.77 -13.07 -0.38
C ALA A 20 1.15 -14.54 -0.45
N ARG A 21 0.33 -15.36 -1.12
CA ARG A 21 0.60 -16.79 -1.36
C ARG A 21 1.80 -17.00 -2.28
N GLU A 22 1.94 -16.22 -3.35
CA GLU A 22 3.08 -16.27 -4.27
C GLU A 22 4.42 -16.02 -3.56
N HIS A 23 4.43 -15.08 -2.62
CA HIS A 23 5.63 -14.68 -1.88
C HIS A 23 5.75 -15.29 -0.48
N HIS A 24 4.90 -16.28 -0.14
CA HIS A 24 4.89 -16.97 1.16
C HIS A 24 4.78 -16.03 2.38
N LEU A 25 3.96 -14.98 2.25
CA LEU A 25 3.74 -13.97 3.28
C LEU A 25 2.61 -14.36 4.23
N ALA A 26 2.75 -13.99 5.51
CA ALA A 26 1.62 -13.97 6.42
C ALA A 26 0.68 -12.83 6.02
N VAL A 27 -0.62 -13.09 6.01
CA VAL A 27 -1.64 -12.10 5.65
C VAL A 27 -2.73 -12.05 6.71
N GLU A 28 -2.98 -10.86 7.23
CA GLU A 28 -4.11 -10.55 8.09
C GLU A 28 -5.00 -9.55 7.35
N VAL A 29 -6.31 -9.80 7.33
CA VAL A 29 -7.28 -8.92 6.68
C VAL A 29 -8.34 -8.58 7.70
N THR A 30 -8.60 -7.29 7.86
CA THR A 30 -9.67 -6.75 8.68
C THR A 30 -10.65 -6.02 7.78
N ASP A 31 -11.84 -6.60 7.62
CA ASP A 31 -12.95 -6.04 6.87
C ASP A 31 -13.91 -5.37 7.87
N ASP A 32 -13.63 -4.13 8.29
CA ASP A 32 -14.53 -3.25 9.06
C ASP A 32 -13.78 -1.99 9.54
N ILE A 33 -13.82 -0.88 8.81
CA ILE A 33 -13.59 0.44 9.40
C ILE A 33 -14.82 1.32 9.16
N GLY A 34 -15.89 0.96 9.86
CA GLY A 34 -17.12 1.74 9.96
C GLY A 34 -17.64 1.92 11.40
N ALA A 35 -17.17 1.13 12.36
CA ALA A 35 -17.53 1.28 13.77
C ALA A 35 -16.35 0.82 14.65
N ASP A 36 -15.95 1.66 15.60
CA ASP A 36 -15.11 1.29 16.76
C ASP A 36 -13.57 1.39 16.68
N ARG A 37 -13.04 2.53 16.21
CA ARG A 37 -11.76 3.08 16.75
C ARG A 37 -11.96 4.46 17.36
N SER A 38 -12.83 4.53 18.36
CA SER A 38 -12.86 5.63 19.34
C SER A 38 -12.28 5.19 20.69
N SER A 39 -10.99 4.84 20.69
CA SER A 39 -10.17 4.91 21.90
C SER A 39 -8.96 5.79 21.63
N ARG A 40 -9.16 7.07 21.94
CA ARG A 40 -8.20 8.20 22.04
C ARG A 40 -7.94 9.06 20.79
N ARG A 41 -8.74 10.14 20.80
CA ARG A 41 -8.48 11.56 20.44
C ARG A 41 -8.67 12.00 18.99
N SER A 42 -9.73 12.81 18.88
CA SER A 42 -9.87 14.07 18.14
C SER A 42 -10.28 14.04 16.66
N SER A 43 -11.57 14.35 16.50
CA SER A 43 -12.16 15.36 15.61
C SER A 43 -12.31 15.08 14.11
N ALA A 44 -13.54 15.42 13.65
CA ALA A 44 -14.05 15.56 12.29
C ALA A 44 -14.44 14.23 11.61
N GLY A 45 -15.62 14.07 11.01
CA GLY A 45 -16.76 14.97 10.83
C GLY A 45 -17.67 14.37 9.75
N ALA A 46 -18.96 14.34 10.05
CA ALA A 46 -20.14 14.34 9.16
C ALA A 46 -20.01 13.89 7.69
N PHE A 47 -20.97 13.04 7.28
CA PHE A 47 -21.34 12.60 5.91
C PHE A 47 -20.68 11.32 5.38
N ALA A 48 -21.02 10.17 5.97
CA ALA A 48 -20.94 8.88 5.26
C ALA A 48 -22.27 8.65 4.52
N VAL A 49 -22.21 8.60 3.19
CA VAL A 49 -23.34 8.22 2.34
C VAL A 49 -23.47 6.70 2.41
N LEU A 50 -24.58 6.20 2.95
CA LEU A 50 -24.90 4.79 3.05
C LEU A 50 -25.22 4.22 1.65
N ASP A 51 -24.71 3.02 1.34
CA ASP A 51 -25.16 2.23 0.19
C ASP A 51 -26.67 1.91 0.38
N PRO A 52 -27.51 1.83 -0.67
CA PRO A 52 -28.94 1.46 -0.61
C PRO A 52 -29.34 0.24 0.26
N ASP A 53 -28.40 -0.59 0.72
CA ASP A 53 -28.62 -1.71 1.65
C ASP A 53 -28.31 -1.39 3.13
N GLY A 54 -27.78 -0.20 3.43
CA GLY A 54 -27.41 0.24 4.78
C GLY A 54 -26.04 -0.24 5.26
N SER A 55 -25.24 -0.88 4.40
CA SER A 55 -23.86 -1.26 4.70
C SER A 55 -22.96 -0.01 4.67
N LEU A 56 -22.03 0.07 5.63
CA LEU A 56 -21.00 1.10 5.58
C LEU A 56 -20.09 0.85 4.37
N PRO A 57 -19.58 1.91 3.71
CA PRO A 57 -18.63 1.77 2.61
C PRO A 57 -17.49 0.84 3.03
N HIS A 58 -17.33 -0.30 2.35
CA HIS A 58 -16.40 -1.36 2.73
C HIS A 58 -14.94 -0.91 2.52
N GLU A 59 -14.38 -0.24 3.51
CA GLU A 59 -12.94 -0.11 3.72
C GLU A 59 -12.37 -1.45 4.17
N ALA A 60 -11.30 -1.92 3.52
CA ALA A 60 -10.56 -3.11 3.95
C ALA A 60 -9.13 -2.75 4.31
N PHE A 61 -8.64 -3.31 5.41
CA PHE A 61 -7.26 -3.15 5.84
C PHE A 61 -6.55 -4.51 5.79
N VAL A 62 -5.43 -4.55 5.06
CA VAL A 62 -4.62 -5.75 4.88
C VAL A 62 -3.23 -5.51 5.44
N GLU A 63 -2.77 -6.42 6.27
CA GLU A 63 -1.40 -6.46 6.78
C GLU A 63 -0.66 -7.65 6.18
N LEU A 64 0.47 -7.38 5.54
CA LEU A 64 1.36 -8.36 4.96
C LEU A 64 2.62 -8.41 5.83
N GLY A 65 2.76 -9.52 6.54
CA GLY A 65 3.92 -9.80 7.36
C GLY A 65 5.17 -10.10 6.54
N GLY A 66 6.33 -10.02 7.17
CA GLY A 66 7.63 -10.26 6.54
C GLY A 66 8.50 -9.01 6.50
N SER A 67 9.51 -9.05 5.64
CA SER A 67 10.42 -7.91 5.39
C SER A 67 10.42 -7.65 3.88
N PRO A 68 9.81 -6.55 3.41
CA PRO A 68 9.29 -5.43 4.18
C PRO A 68 7.95 -5.73 4.85
N ALA A 69 7.68 -5.03 5.96
CA ALA A 69 6.34 -4.93 6.50
C ALA A 69 5.50 -4.04 5.56
N VAL A 70 4.34 -4.51 5.12
CA VAL A 70 3.46 -3.75 4.23
C VAL A 70 2.03 -3.73 4.77
N THR A 71 1.41 -2.57 4.76
CA THR A 71 -0.03 -2.43 5.03
C THR A 71 -0.73 -1.82 3.83
N VAL A 72 -1.92 -2.31 3.51
CA VAL A 72 -2.78 -1.79 2.43
C VAL A 72 -4.12 -1.41 3.03
N GLN A 73 -4.52 -0.15 2.87
CA GLN A 73 -5.87 0.32 3.15
C GLN A 73 -6.56 0.55 1.81
N LEU A 74 -7.65 -0.18 1.56
CA LEU A 74 -8.48 -0.05 0.37
C LEU A 74 -9.66 0.87 0.71
N PHE A 75 -9.88 1.90 -0.11
CA PHE A 75 -11.03 2.80 0.02
C PHE A 75 -12.11 2.44 -1.00
N THR A 76 -13.29 3.01 -0.84
CA THR A 76 -14.43 2.77 -1.74
C THR A 76 -14.31 3.44 -3.09
N GLU A 77 -13.52 4.50 -3.18
CA GLU A 77 -13.30 5.38 -4.32
C GLU A 77 -12.31 4.81 -5.35
N ASP A 78 -12.13 3.49 -5.36
CA ASP A 78 -11.23 2.73 -6.24
C ASP A 78 -9.74 3.09 -6.09
N ASP A 79 -9.34 3.63 -4.93
CA ASP A 79 -7.96 3.90 -4.55
C ASP A 79 -7.56 3.20 -3.24
N ALA A 80 -6.27 3.30 -2.94
CA ALA A 80 -5.64 2.64 -1.83
C ALA A 80 -4.48 3.46 -1.27
N LYS A 81 -4.29 3.35 0.04
CA LYS A 81 -3.06 3.75 0.72
C LYS A 81 -2.22 2.52 0.97
N ILE A 82 -0.96 2.53 0.52
CA ILE A 82 0.01 1.47 0.77
C ILE A 82 1.15 2.03 1.62
N THR A 83 1.48 1.37 2.72
CA THR A 83 2.67 1.70 3.51
C THR A 83 3.69 0.59 3.38
N VAL A 84 4.88 0.89 2.86
CA VAL A 84 6.00 -0.05 2.74
C VAL A 84 7.08 0.35 3.72
N ASP A 85 7.21 -0.42 4.79
CA ASP A 85 8.26 -0.23 5.81
C ASP A 85 8.33 1.21 6.35
N GLY A 86 7.15 1.81 6.56
CA GLY A 86 6.96 3.19 7.03
C GLY A 86 6.93 4.27 5.93
N VAL A 87 7.09 3.91 4.66
CA VAL A 87 6.94 4.83 3.52
C VAL A 87 5.52 4.76 2.97
N GLU A 88 4.79 5.86 3.06
CA GLU A 88 3.38 5.93 2.65
C GLU A 88 3.25 6.34 1.18
N PHE A 89 2.46 5.57 0.43
CA PHE A 89 2.00 5.85 -0.92
C PHE A 89 0.49 6.03 -0.87
N ASN A 90 0.02 7.23 -1.18
CA ASN A 90 -1.40 7.56 -1.23
C ASN A 90 -1.91 7.51 -2.67
N ASP A 91 -3.23 7.47 -2.83
CA ASP A 91 -3.91 7.57 -4.13
C ASP A 91 -3.45 6.50 -5.15
N VAL A 92 -3.08 5.30 -4.67
CA VAL A 92 -2.73 4.17 -5.54
C VAL A 92 -4.04 3.56 -6.06
N PRO A 93 -4.30 3.51 -7.37
CA PRO A 93 -5.50 2.87 -7.89
C PRO A 93 -5.60 1.43 -7.40
N ARG A 94 -6.79 1.01 -7.00
CA ARG A 94 -7.07 -0.34 -6.49
C ARG A 94 -6.52 -1.41 -7.43
N ASP A 95 -6.71 -1.22 -8.73
CA ASP A 95 -6.24 -2.12 -9.79
C ASP A 95 -4.70 -2.26 -9.83
N ALA A 96 -3.96 -1.24 -9.41
CA ALA A 96 -2.50 -1.22 -9.40
C ALA A 96 -1.90 -1.94 -8.17
N VAL A 97 -2.70 -2.16 -7.11
CA VAL A 97 -2.22 -2.72 -5.84
C VAL A 97 -1.50 -4.07 -6.02
N PRO A 98 -2.04 -5.07 -6.76
CA PRO A 98 -1.34 -6.35 -6.91
C PRO A 98 0.00 -6.21 -7.65
N ALA A 99 0.07 -5.34 -8.65
CA ALA A 99 1.31 -5.08 -9.38
C ALA A 99 2.34 -4.37 -8.49
N PHE A 100 1.88 -3.43 -7.65
CA PHE A 100 2.69 -2.75 -6.65
C PHE A 100 3.32 -3.74 -5.67
N LEU A 101 2.52 -4.61 -5.07
CA LEU A 101 3.01 -5.61 -4.12
C LEU A 101 4.01 -6.57 -4.77
N ARG A 102 3.74 -7.04 -6.00
CA ARG A 102 4.70 -7.88 -6.75
C ARG A 102 6.01 -7.16 -7.04
N SER A 103 5.99 -5.85 -7.28
CA SER A 103 7.21 -5.06 -7.46
C SER A 103 8.02 -4.95 -6.17
N VAL A 104 7.35 -4.75 -5.04
CA VAL A 104 7.97 -4.67 -3.71
C VAL A 104 8.58 -5.99 -3.29
N TYR A 105 7.85 -7.10 -3.39
CA TYR A 105 8.30 -8.42 -2.96
C TYR A 105 9.10 -9.19 -4.03
N GLY A 106 9.16 -8.69 -5.27
CA GLY A 106 9.88 -9.28 -6.39
C GLY A 106 11.20 -8.57 -6.74
N ASP A 107 11.81 -7.86 -5.78
CA ASP A 107 13.11 -7.17 -5.90
C ASP A 107 13.19 -6.07 -7.00
N LEU A 108 12.05 -5.60 -7.50
CA LEU A 108 12.00 -4.50 -8.46
C LEU A 108 12.04 -3.13 -7.78
N ALA A 109 11.45 -3.03 -6.59
CA ALA A 109 11.50 -1.82 -5.77
C ALA A 109 12.95 -1.51 -5.34
N TYR A 110 13.30 -0.23 -5.30
CA TYR A 110 14.63 0.20 -4.91
C TYR A 110 14.64 1.55 -4.22
N VAL A 111 15.64 1.76 -3.39
CA VAL A 111 15.87 3.02 -2.71
C VAL A 111 16.93 3.82 -3.47
N LYS A 112 16.58 5.06 -3.80
CA LYS A 112 17.45 6.01 -4.48
C LYS A 112 17.88 7.10 -3.51
N GLY A 113 19.18 7.24 -3.30
CA GLY A 113 19.77 8.38 -2.58
C GLY A 113 19.97 9.59 -3.49
N ARG A 114 19.80 10.79 -2.94
CA ARG A 114 20.25 12.04 -3.56
C ARG A 114 21.07 12.82 -2.55
N PHE A 115 22.17 13.41 -3.02
CA PHE A 115 23.05 14.22 -2.17
C PHE A 115 22.53 15.66 -1.99
N PHE A 116 21.80 16.21 -2.95
CA PHE A 116 21.28 17.58 -2.85
C PHE A 116 19.94 17.81 -3.58
N PRO A 117 18.83 18.08 -2.87
CA PRO A 117 18.73 18.03 -1.41
C PRO A 117 18.96 16.60 -0.90
N PRO A 118 19.54 16.44 0.31
CA PRO A 118 19.79 15.12 0.89
C PRO A 118 18.45 14.41 1.15
N GLY A 119 18.36 13.16 0.74
CA GLY A 119 17.17 12.36 0.98
C GLY A 119 17.26 10.97 0.37
N TRP A 120 16.30 10.15 0.75
CA TRP A 120 16.10 8.81 0.22
C TRP A 120 14.70 8.72 -0.34
N TRP A 121 14.55 8.10 -1.51
CA TRP A 121 13.26 7.85 -2.11
C TRP A 121 13.09 6.37 -2.35
N LEU A 122 12.00 5.80 -1.89
CA LEU A 122 11.58 4.47 -2.31
C LEU A 122 10.91 4.59 -3.68
N VAL A 123 11.38 3.83 -4.64
CA VAL A 123 10.88 3.80 -6.01
C VAL A 123 10.32 2.40 -6.27
N VAL A 124 9.05 2.33 -6.68
CA VAL A 124 8.33 1.09 -6.98
C VAL A 124 7.87 1.13 -8.44
N PRO A 125 8.65 0.57 -9.37
CA PRO A 125 8.27 0.51 -10.78
C PRO A 125 7.24 -0.60 -11.00
N LEU A 126 6.16 -0.30 -11.71
CA LEU A 126 5.14 -1.28 -12.09
C LEU A 126 5.32 -1.71 -13.56
N PRO A 127 4.83 -2.92 -13.92
CA PRO A 127 4.70 -3.29 -15.32
C PRO A 127 3.88 -2.24 -16.09
N GLY A 128 4.38 -1.79 -17.24
CA GLY A 128 3.68 -0.82 -18.09
C GLY A 128 4.09 0.65 -17.92
N ASP A 129 5.28 0.89 -17.36
CA ASP A 129 5.96 2.21 -17.27
C ASP A 129 5.40 3.16 -16.20
N GLU A 130 4.48 2.68 -15.37
CA GLU A 130 4.04 3.40 -14.17
C GLU A 130 5.09 3.23 -13.05
N THR A 131 5.35 4.29 -12.29
CA THR A 131 6.34 4.25 -11.20
C THR A 131 5.87 5.13 -10.05
N TYR A 132 5.76 4.52 -8.88
CA TYR A 132 5.51 5.23 -7.64
C TYR A 132 6.84 5.61 -6.99
N LYS A 133 6.91 6.81 -6.43
CA LYS A 133 8.11 7.30 -5.80
C LYS A 133 7.79 8.22 -4.65
N GLU A 134 8.20 7.81 -3.45
CA GLU A 134 7.93 8.55 -2.23
C GLU A 134 9.17 8.81 -1.40
N LEU A 135 9.15 9.92 -0.68
CA LEU A 135 10.25 10.34 0.20
C LEU A 135 10.24 9.48 1.47
N VAL A 136 11.38 8.93 1.84
CA VAL A 136 11.56 8.28 3.14
C VAL A 136 11.72 9.36 4.19
N LEU A 137 10.68 9.60 4.99
CA LEU A 137 10.65 10.65 6.01
C LEU A 137 11.38 10.30 7.31
N GLY A 138 11.76 9.03 7.49
CA GLY A 138 12.55 8.58 8.63
C GLY A 138 13.98 9.09 8.58
N GLY A 139 14.53 9.53 9.72
CA GLY A 139 15.93 9.97 9.83
C GLY A 139 16.97 8.86 9.56
N THR A 140 16.53 7.59 9.56
CA THR A 140 17.33 6.40 9.27
C THR A 140 16.54 5.44 8.39
N LEU A 141 17.22 4.80 7.44
CA LEU A 141 16.65 3.70 6.67
C LEU A 141 16.46 2.47 7.58
N THR A 142 15.35 1.78 7.41
CA THR A 142 15.16 0.44 7.98
C THR A 142 16.16 -0.55 7.37
N PRO A 143 16.33 -1.76 7.94
CA PRO A 143 17.20 -2.78 7.36
C PRO A 143 16.81 -3.15 5.92
N TRP A 144 15.52 -3.29 5.63
CA TRP A 144 15.05 -3.63 4.28
C TRP A 144 15.33 -2.49 3.28
N LEU A 145 15.00 -1.25 3.63
CA LEU A 145 15.28 -0.08 2.79
C LEU A 145 16.78 0.06 2.51
N SER A 146 17.61 -0.17 3.52
CA SER A 146 19.08 -0.14 3.39
C SER A 146 19.59 -1.20 2.41
N GLY A 147 19.03 -2.41 2.46
CA GLY A 147 19.37 -3.50 1.54
C GLY A 147 18.98 -3.25 0.08
N HIS A 148 18.03 -2.34 -0.16
CA HIS A 148 17.51 -2.00 -1.49
C HIS A 148 18.10 -0.70 -2.05
N VAL A 149 19.11 -0.10 -1.39
CA VAL A 149 19.80 1.09 -1.91
C VAL A 149 20.53 0.73 -3.20
N ARG A 150 20.13 1.37 -4.30
CA ARG A 150 20.89 1.33 -5.56
C ARG A 150 21.84 2.50 -5.60
N ALA A 151 23.14 2.22 -5.58
CA ALA A 151 24.15 3.20 -5.95
C ALA A 151 23.92 3.60 -7.42
N LYS A 152 24.11 4.88 -7.76
CA LYS A 152 24.34 5.24 -9.16
C LYS A 152 25.62 4.51 -9.59
N SER A 153 25.50 3.52 -10.47
CA SER A 153 26.61 3.15 -11.36
C SER A 153 26.92 4.32 -12.30
#